data_AF-A0A7W0UU01-F1
#
_entry.id   AF-A0A7W0UU01-F1
#
_cell.length_a   1.000
_cell.length_b   1.000
_cell.length_c   1.000
_cell.angle_alpha   90.00
_cell.angle_beta   90.00
_cell.angle_gamma   90.00
#
_symmetry.space_group_name_H-M   'P 1'
#
loop_
_entity.id
_entity.type
_entity.pdbx_description
1 polymer ?
#
loop_
_entity_poly.entity_id
_entity_poly.type
_entity_poly.pdbx_seq_one_letter_code
_entity_poly.pdbx_strand_id
1 'polypeptide(L)'
;MRLFIDAPESVRPGSGCREGTGWFETKNSLNISGADNAFQVYIWGGNPSPTKPAFYIKNSGELHMSIHAPNADVVLNNAARFYGAINADYIEFKNTTDFYYSSLLDSLGADLSTLFQRSQWTQCRSTPTNAGDPHSGC
;
A
#
# COMPACT_ATOMS: atom_id res chain seq x y z
N MET A 1 -7.16 -8.88 -12.06
CA MET A 1 -8.29 -8.03 -11.58
C MET A 1 -7.72 -6.72 -11.07
N ARG A 2 -8.45 -5.60 -11.25
CA ARG A 2 -8.01 -4.26 -10.82
C ARG A 2 -9.07 -3.59 -9.96
N LEU A 3 -8.65 -2.99 -8.83
CA LEU A 3 -9.46 -2.16 -7.95
C LEU A 3 -8.95 -0.71 -8.04
N PHE A 4 -9.88 0.23 -8.24
CA PHE A 4 -9.59 1.65 -8.34
C PHE A 4 -10.27 2.39 -7.19
N ILE A 5 -9.51 3.18 -6.44
CA ILE A 5 -9.97 4.04 -5.34
C ILE A 5 -9.64 5.48 -5.71
N ASP A 6 -10.63 6.36 -5.59
CA ASP A 6 -10.52 7.79 -5.92
C ASP A 6 -9.96 8.08 -7.31
N ALA A 7 -10.22 7.19 -8.28
CA ALA A 7 -9.79 7.40 -9.64
C ALA A 7 -10.46 8.68 -10.20
N PRO A 8 -9.69 9.68 -10.64
CA PRO A 8 -10.25 10.89 -11.20
C PRO A 8 -10.91 10.58 -12.55
N GLU A 9 -11.77 11.49 -13.02
CA GLU A 9 -12.48 11.33 -14.28
C GLU A 9 -11.52 11.19 -15.48
N SER A 10 -10.34 11.80 -15.40
CA SER A 10 -9.27 11.66 -16.40
C SER A 10 -8.72 10.24 -16.54
N VAL A 11 -8.81 9.43 -15.48
CA VAL A 11 -8.37 8.03 -15.45
C VAL A 11 -9.54 7.08 -15.68
N ARG A 12 -10.71 7.40 -15.11
CA ARG A 12 -11.93 6.61 -15.23
C ARG A 12 -13.13 7.53 -15.47
N PRO A 13 -13.56 7.73 -16.73
CA PRO A 13 -14.72 8.53 -17.06
C PRO A 13 -15.97 8.09 -16.27
N GLY A 14 -16.68 9.06 -15.70
CA GLY A 14 -17.87 8.80 -14.89
C GLY A 14 -17.59 8.24 -13.49
N SER A 15 -16.36 8.31 -12.97
CA SER A 15 -16.06 7.88 -11.59
C SER A 15 -16.81 8.72 -10.55
N GLY A 16 -16.90 10.04 -10.77
CA GLY A 16 -17.49 10.99 -9.82
C GLY A 16 -16.76 11.03 -8.46
N CYS A 17 -15.60 10.39 -8.33
CA CYS A 17 -14.89 10.29 -7.07
C CYS A 17 -14.10 11.58 -6.80
N ARG A 18 -14.29 12.14 -5.61
CA ARG A 18 -13.45 13.22 -5.11
C ARG A 18 -12.16 12.64 -4.51
N GLU A 19 -11.04 13.27 -4.80
CA GLU A 19 -9.74 12.87 -4.27
C GLU A 19 -9.73 12.86 -2.73
N GLY A 20 -9.16 11.80 -2.14
CA GLY A 20 -8.93 11.69 -0.70
C GLY A 20 -10.19 11.35 0.11
N THR A 21 -11.16 10.68 -0.49
CA THR A 21 -12.42 10.29 0.18
C THR A 21 -12.61 8.78 0.26
N GLY A 22 -12.02 8.04 -0.68
CA GLY A 22 -12.07 6.60 -0.77
C GLY A 22 -11.01 5.94 0.09
N TRP A 23 -11.36 4.76 0.60
CA TRP A 23 -10.46 3.93 1.39
C TRP A 23 -10.92 2.48 1.33
N PHE A 24 -10.00 1.59 1.64
CA PHE A 24 -10.25 0.16 1.74
C PHE A 24 -9.75 -0.36 3.08
N GLU A 25 -10.62 -1.10 3.78
CA GLU A 25 -10.25 -1.79 5.02
C GLU A 25 -10.80 -3.21 5.02
N THR A 26 -9.96 -4.15 5.45
CA THR A 26 -10.43 -5.45 5.92
C THR A 26 -10.39 -5.52 7.43
N LYS A 27 -11.52 -5.85 8.05
CA LYS A 27 -11.61 -6.04 9.51
C LYS A 27 -11.17 -7.43 9.97
N ASN A 28 -11.26 -8.41 9.07
CA ASN A 28 -10.91 -9.81 9.27
C ASN A 28 -9.90 -10.25 8.19
N SER A 29 -9.54 -11.53 8.23
CA SER A 29 -8.64 -12.18 7.27
C SER A 29 -9.09 -11.96 5.83
N LEU A 30 -8.20 -11.36 5.04
CA LEU A 30 -8.25 -11.38 3.59
C LEU A 30 -7.25 -12.42 3.07
N ASN A 31 -7.67 -13.24 2.11
CA ASN A 31 -6.79 -14.11 1.35
C ASN A 31 -6.98 -13.80 -0.13
N ILE A 32 -5.89 -13.47 -0.80
CA ILE A 32 -5.87 -13.26 -2.25
C ILE A 32 -4.81 -14.21 -2.77
N SER A 33 -5.24 -15.31 -3.37
CA SER A 33 -4.35 -16.29 -4.00
C SER A 33 -4.28 -16.05 -5.51
N GLY A 34 -3.13 -16.38 -6.10
CA GLY A 34 -2.88 -16.23 -7.53
C GLY A 34 -1.43 -15.91 -7.82
N ALA A 35 -1.14 -15.45 -9.04
CA ALA A 35 0.15 -14.86 -9.33
C ALA A 35 0.31 -13.52 -8.57
N ASP A 36 1.55 -13.12 -8.28
CA ASP A 36 1.88 -11.97 -7.41
C ASP A 36 1.38 -10.60 -7.91
N ASN A 37 0.87 -10.54 -9.14
CA ASN A 37 0.23 -9.37 -9.77
C ASN A 37 -1.22 -9.61 -10.21
N ALA A 38 -1.82 -10.75 -9.84
CA ALA A 38 -3.16 -11.12 -10.28
C ALA A 38 -4.22 -10.14 -9.77
N PHE A 39 -3.96 -9.50 -8.64
CA PHE A 39 -4.77 -8.41 -8.09
C PHE A 39 -3.96 -7.12 -7.98
N GLN A 40 -4.50 -6.04 -8.53
CA GLN A 40 -3.85 -4.73 -8.55
C GLN A 40 -4.78 -3.69 -7.93
N VAL A 41 -4.26 -2.90 -6.99
CA VAL A 41 -4.98 -1.80 -6.35
C VAL A 41 -4.31 -0.51 -6.74
N TYR A 42 -5.11 0.44 -7.22
CA TYR A 42 -4.66 1.77 -7.58
C TYR A 42 -5.47 2.81 -6.80
N ILE A 43 -4.78 3.70 -6.11
CA ILE A 43 -5.32 4.75 -5.24
C ILE A 43 -4.73 6.08 -5.71
N TRP A 44 -5.57 7.00 -6.18
CA TRP A 44 -5.11 8.31 -6.65
C TRP A 44 -5.16 9.39 -5.58
N GLY A 45 -6.13 9.31 -4.66
CA GLY A 45 -6.25 10.24 -3.55
C GLY A 45 -5.32 9.92 -2.39
N GLY A 46 -5.27 10.85 -1.43
CA GLY A 46 -4.56 10.67 -0.18
C GLY A 46 -5.39 9.98 0.90
N ASN A 47 -4.88 10.01 2.13
CA ASN A 47 -5.59 9.45 3.27
C ASN A 47 -6.93 10.17 3.51
N PRO A 48 -8.04 9.44 3.75
CA PRO A 48 -9.34 10.05 4.08
C PRO A 48 -9.33 10.88 5.35
N SER A 49 -8.40 10.61 6.28
CA SER A 49 -8.14 11.46 7.44
C SER A 49 -6.70 11.23 7.97
N PRO A 50 -6.16 12.12 8.82
CA PRO A 50 -4.82 11.96 9.37
C PRO A 50 -4.59 10.67 10.19
N THR A 51 -5.66 10.03 10.66
CA THR A 51 -5.59 8.81 11.47
C THR A 51 -6.09 7.58 10.72
N LYS A 52 -6.41 7.70 9.43
CA LYS A 52 -7.04 6.65 8.66
C LYS A 52 -6.33 6.49 7.32
N PRO A 53 -5.53 5.44 7.16
CA PRO A 53 -4.86 5.17 5.89
C PRO A 53 -5.87 4.88 4.79
N ALA A 54 -5.52 5.20 3.54
CA ALA A 54 -6.37 4.88 2.40
C ALA A 54 -6.46 3.36 2.16
N PHE A 55 -5.45 2.59 2.56
CA PHE A 55 -5.46 1.14 2.48
C PHE A 55 -5.03 0.49 3.79
N TYR A 56 -5.94 -0.28 4.39
CA TYR A 56 -5.67 -0.98 5.65
C TYR A 56 -6.07 -2.45 5.60
N ILE A 57 -5.11 -3.33 5.85
CA ILE A 57 -5.39 -4.74 6.09
C ILE A 57 -5.12 -5.01 7.55
N LYS A 58 -6.18 -5.28 8.33
CA LYS A 58 -6.05 -5.45 9.79
C LYS A 58 -5.60 -6.85 10.21
N ASN A 59 -5.97 -7.83 9.40
CA ASN A 59 -5.62 -9.23 9.58
C ASN A 59 -5.66 -9.88 8.20
N SER A 60 -4.63 -10.62 7.82
CA SER A 60 -4.65 -11.36 6.56
C SER A 60 -3.83 -12.62 6.63
N GLY A 61 -4.20 -13.58 5.80
CA GLY A 61 -3.35 -14.72 5.52
C GLY A 61 -2.37 -14.35 4.41
N GLU A 62 -2.53 -15.01 3.27
CA GLU A 62 -1.67 -14.88 2.11
C GLU A 62 -2.25 -13.90 1.08
N LEU A 63 -1.45 -12.90 0.69
CA LEU A 63 -1.86 -11.81 -0.21
C LEU A 63 -0.94 -11.76 -1.43
N HIS A 64 -1.44 -12.13 -2.60
CA HIS A 64 -0.77 -11.97 -3.89
C HIS A 64 -1.32 -10.76 -4.63
N MET A 65 -0.70 -9.59 -4.44
CA MET A 65 -1.22 -8.35 -5.00
C MET A 65 -0.19 -7.23 -5.16
N SER A 66 -0.46 -6.31 -6.07
CA SER A 66 0.32 -5.07 -6.22
C SER A 66 -0.51 -3.84 -5.83
N ILE A 67 0.09 -2.92 -5.11
CA ILE A 67 -0.55 -1.68 -4.63
C ILE A 67 0.20 -0.48 -5.18
N HIS A 68 -0.53 0.47 -5.76
CA HIS A 68 -0.02 1.78 -6.17
C HIS A 68 -0.88 2.88 -5.54
N ALA A 69 -0.31 3.62 -4.60
CA ALA A 69 -0.96 4.62 -3.77
C ALA A 69 0.00 5.79 -3.43
N PRO A 70 0.58 6.48 -4.43
CA PRO A 70 1.75 7.35 -4.26
C PRO A 70 1.55 8.54 -3.32
N ASN A 71 0.30 8.89 -2.98
CA ASN A 71 -0.04 10.02 -2.11
C ASN A 71 -0.75 9.57 -0.82
N ALA A 72 -0.75 8.28 -0.51
CA ALA A 72 -1.52 7.72 0.61
C ALA A 72 -0.74 6.66 1.38
N ASP A 73 -1.26 6.36 2.57
CA ASP A 73 -0.67 5.38 3.47
C ASP A 73 -1.24 3.99 3.18
N VAL A 74 -0.34 3.01 3.18
CA VAL A 74 -0.65 1.58 3.13
C VAL A 74 -0.22 0.95 4.45
N VAL A 75 -1.20 0.48 5.21
CA VAL A 75 -0.94 -0.19 6.49
C VAL A 75 -1.33 -1.66 6.37
N LEU A 76 -0.38 -2.53 6.70
CA LEU A 76 -0.55 -3.98 6.74
C LEU A 76 -0.32 -4.44 8.17
N ASN A 77 -1.33 -5.01 8.80
CA ASN A 77 -1.31 -5.44 10.19
C ASN A 77 -1.70 -6.91 10.29
N ASN A 78 -0.90 -7.68 11.04
CA ASN A 78 -1.09 -9.12 11.20
C ASN A 78 -1.24 -9.83 9.85
N ALA A 79 -0.45 -9.43 8.85
CA ALA A 79 -0.52 -9.99 7.51
C ALA A 79 0.46 -11.16 7.39
N ALA A 80 -0.03 -12.40 7.33
CA ALA A 80 0.85 -13.55 7.44
C ALA A 80 1.85 -13.68 6.28
N ARG A 81 1.50 -13.36 5.01
CA ARG A 81 2.47 -13.25 3.90
C ARG A 81 1.96 -12.32 2.80
N PHE A 82 2.78 -11.37 2.36
CA PHE A 82 2.51 -10.50 1.22
C PHE A 82 3.47 -10.82 0.07
N TYR A 83 2.93 -11.14 -1.09
CA TYR A 83 3.64 -11.41 -2.33
C TYR A 83 3.25 -10.35 -3.35
N GLY A 84 4.20 -9.51 -3.77
CA GLY A 84 3.87 -8.42 -4.67
C GLY A 84 4.78 -7.20 -4.58
N ALA A 85 4.21 -6.05 -4.94
CA ALA A 85 4.87 -4.74 -4.87
C ALA A 85 3.94 -3.71 -4.25
N ILE A 86 4.51 -2.80 -3.48
CA ILE A 86 3.80 -1.68 -2.88
C ILE A 86 4.56 -0.42 -3.26
N ASN A 87 3.88 0.50 -3.91
CA ASN A 87 4.34 1.87 -4.12
C ASN A 87 3.33 2.77 -3.40
N ALA A 88 3.76 3.47 -2.34
CA ALA A 88 2.91 4.36 -1.55
C ALA A 88 3.71 5.53 -0.98
N ASP A 89 3.03 6.56 -0.48
CA ASP A 89 3.67 7.69 0.24
C ASP A 89 4.30 7.20 1.55
N TYR A 90 3.53 6.39 2.28
CA TYR A 90 3.97 5.75 3.52
C TYR A 90 3.50 4.29 3.57
N ILE A 91 4.40 3.40 4.02
CA ILE A 91 4.11 1.97 4.16
C ILE A 91 4.44 1.55 5.59
N GLU A 92 3.46 0.99 6.29
CA GLU A 92 3.63 0.50 7.66
C GLU A 92 3.26 -0.97 7.79
N PHE A 93 4.20 -1.77 8.27
CA PHE A 93 3.98 -3.17 8.63
C PHE A 93 3.85 -3.29 10.15
N LYS A 94 2.70 -3.74 10.64
CA LYS A 94 2.41 -3.94 12.07
C LYS A 94 2.39 -5.43 12.42
N ASN A 95 3.03 -5.74 13.54
CA ASN A 95 3.20 -7.11 14.06
C ASN A 95 4.00 -7.98 13.07
N THR A 96 3.64 -9.26 12.93
CA THR A 96 4.35 -10.19 12.05
C THR A 96 3.85 -10.01 10.62
N THR A 97 4.76 -9.66 9.70
CA THR A 97 4.50 -9.65 8.26
C THR A 97 5.72 -10.07 7.48
N ASP A 98 5.54 -11.06 6.60
CA ASP A 98 6.54 -11.46 5.61
C ASP A 98 6.23 -10.77 4.29
N PHE A 99 7.23 -10.13 3.68
CA PHE A 99 7.11 -9.48 2.37
C PHE A 99 8.03 -10.15 1.34
N TYR A 100 7.45 -10.58 0.23
CA TYR A 100 8.13 -11.23 -0.87
C TYR A 100 7.94 -10.40 -2.15
N TYR A 101 9.05 -9.84 -2.64
CA TYR A 101 9.08 -9.23 -3.96
C TYR A 101 9.25 -10.31 -5.04
N SER A 102 8.49 -10.21 -6.11
CA SER A 102 8.51 -11.16 -7.22
C SER A 102 9.06 -10.52 -8.48
N SER A 103 9.93 -11.24 -9.20
CA SER A 103 10.47 -10.79 -10.49
C SER A 103 9.40 -10.69 -11.60
N LEU A 104 8.20 -11.27 -11.38
CA LEU A 104 7.04 -11.08 -12.25
C LEU A 104 6.55 -9.61 -12.28
N LEU A 105 7.05 -8.78 -11.37
CA LEU A 105 6.72 -7.36 -11.25
C LEU A 105 7.73 -6.47 -11.97
N ASP A 106 8.85 -7.01 -12.46
CA ASP A 106 9.84 -6.24 -13.23
C ASP A 106 9.24 -5.71 -14.55
N SER A 107 8.21 -6.37 -15.07
CA SER A 107 7.47 -5.94 -16.26
C SER A 107 6.31 -4.97 -15.97
N LEU A 108 5.96 -4.73 -14.70
CA LEU A 108 5.02 -3.69 -14.29
C LEU A 108 5.75 -2.33 -14.31
N GLY A 109 6.20 -1.93 -15.49
CA GLY A 109 6.79 -0.62 -15.72
C GLY A 109 5.70 0.45 -15.64
N ALA A 110 5.85 1.39 -14.70
CA ALA A 110 5.24 2.70 -14.85
C ALA A 110 5.89 3.36 -16.08
N ASP A 111 5.07 4.00 -16.93
CA ASP A 111 5.57 4.88 -17.97
C ASP A 111 6.52 5.89 -17.29
N LEU A 112 7.82 5.83 -17.60
CA LEU A 112 8.91 6.49 -16.87
C LEU A 112 8.90 8.03 -16.98
N SER A 113 7.77 8.62 -17.38
CA SER A 113 7.60 10.07 -17.44
C SER A 113 7.59 10.75 -16.06
N THR A 114 7.45 9.99 -14.98
CA THR A 114 7.75 10.45 -13.61
C THR A 114 8.75 9.50 -12.95
N LEU A 115 10.00 9.97 -12.86
CA LEU A 115 11.11 9.33 -12.15
C LEU A 115 10.68 9.00 -10.71
N PHE A 116 10.34 7.73 -10.46
CA PHE A 116 10.25 7.23 -9.10
C PHE A 116 11.68 7.00 -8.59
N GLN A 117 12.27 8.03 -7.98
CA GLN A 117 13.55 7.91 -7.31
C GLN A 117 13.31 7.65 -5.83
N ARG A 118 13.80 6.51 -5.32
CA ARG A 118 13.91 6.30 -3.87
C ARG A 118 14.86 7.36 -3.32
N SER A 119 14.30 8.45 -2.81
CA SER A 119 15.08 9.60 -2.35
C SER A 119 15.87 9.24 -1.09
N GLN A 120 15.28 8.42 -0.20
CA GLN A 120 15.88 7.97 1.05
C GLN A 120 15.35 6.57 1.40
N TRP A 121 16.21 5.76 2.04
CA TRP A 121 15.80 4.53 2.72
C TRP A 121 16.37 4.61 4.13
N THR A 122 15.51 4.46 5.12
CA THR A 122 15.89 4.40 6.53
C THR A 122 15.25 3.17 7.13
N GLN A 123 16.09 2.25 7.63
CA GLN A 123 15.61 1.19 8.50
C GLN A 123 15.51 1.73 9.92
N CYS A 124 14.30 1.70 10.47
CA CYS A 124 14.04 2.04 11.86
C CYS A 124 14.86 1.16 12.81
N ARG A 125 15.31 1.74 13.92
CA ARG A 125 15.96 0.99 15.00
C ARG A 125 14.96 0.05 15.67
N SER A 126 15.43 -1.09 16.16
CA SER A 126 14.63 -2.00 16.99
C SER A 126 14.16 -1.38 18.31
N THR A 127 14.82 -0.31 18.76
CA THR A 127 14.47 0.44 19.97
C THR A 127 14.27 1.92 19.61
N PRO A 128 13.10 2.51 19.88
CA PRO A 128 12.84 3.91 19.62
C PRO A 128 13.82 4.82 20.37
N THR A 129 14.25 5.93 19.77
CA THR A 129 15.13 6.92 20.44
C THR A 129 14.41 7.72 21.53
N ASN A 130 13.09 7.75 21.48
CA ASN A 130 12.18 8.33 22.46
C ASN A 130 11.09 7.29 22.81
N ALA A 131 10.97 6.97 24.10
CA ALA A 131 10.03 5.96 24.58
C ALA A 131 8.55 6.32 24.36
N GLY A 132 8.21 7.61 24.17
CA GLY A 132 6.85 8.07 23.91
C GLY A 132 6.45 8.08 22.43
N ASP A 133 7.41 7.86 21.53
CA ASP A 133 7.19 7.89 20.09
C ASP A 133 7.76 6.61 19.47
N PRO A 134 6.91 5.64 19.10
CA PRO A 134 7.37 4.38 18.52
C PRO A 134 8.05 4.54 17.16
N HIS A 135 7.93 5.72 16.51
CA HIS A 135 8.60 6.04 15.25
C HIS A 135 9.93 6.78 15.45
N SER A 136 10.29 7.13 16.68
CA SER A 136 11.50 7.89 16.94
C SER A 136 12.78 7.09 16.63
N GLY A 137 13.65 7.66 15.79
CA GLY A 137 14.87 6.97 15.34
C GLY A 137 14.68 6.23 14.01
N CYS A 138 13.48 6.33 13.44
CA CYS A 138 13.26 6.65 12.04
C CYS A 138 13.17 8.19 11.91
#